data_AF-A0A6N6PL32-F1
#
_entry.id   AF-A0A6N6PL32-F1
#
_cell.length_a   1.000
_cell.length_b   1.000
_cell.length_c   1.000
_cell.angle_alpha   90.00
_cell.angle_beta   90.00
_cell.angle_gamma   90.00
#
_symmetry.space_group_name_H-M   'P 1'
#
loop_
_entity.id
_entity.type
_entity.pdbx_description
1 polymer ?
#
loop_
_entity_poly.entity_id
_entity_poly.type
_entity_poly.pdbx_seq_one_letter_code
_entity_poly.pdbx_strand_id
1 'polypeptide(L)'
;MRRILIHTLILLLAAGFGQAAEKDAEGVRLAGQVREIFVAKCVDCHGPNLPRPKGKFGYVLDLKRVAANPDYVVHRQPALSELYKMIRDDDMPGEDAKVPALTPAEKETVRRWIELGAPEPAATTQPTKLVASPGAPMDPKTAPPTSKKLLRWIGRFHPVSTHFPVALMLVAVLAEGLAWWTRRESWQQTVRFLVIVAALGAVATGVLGWINASFTSYVGQNATILTWHRWLGTATAVWALVCAALAVMDECREGTPARQRFRGALLAGAALVSITGFLGSALIYGLDHYALW
;
A
#
# COMPACT_ATOMS: atom_id res chain seq x y z
N MET A 1 -17.02 -61.42 -8.08
CA MET A 1 -16.33 -60.15 -8.46
C MET A 1 -17.21 -58.90 -8.33
N ARG A 2 -18.45 -58.88 -8.87
CA ARG A 2 -19.35 -57.70 -8.80
C ARG A 2 -19.66 -57.18 -7.38
N ARG A 3 -19.86 -58.07 -6.39
CA ARG A 3 -20.13 -57.68 -4.99
C ARG A 3 -18.91 -57.06 -4.28
N ILE A 4 -17.71 -57.56 -4.57
CA ILE A 4 -16.46 -57.04 -3.99
C ILE A 4 -16.20 -55.63 -4.54
N LEU A 5 -16.41 -55.41 -5.84
CA LEU A 5 -16.25 -54.10 -6.49
C LEU A 5 -17.22 -53.04 -5.96
N ILE A 6 -18.46 -53.44 -5.62
CA ILE A 6 -19.47 -52.55 -5.03
C ILE A 6 -19.08 -52.19 -3.59
N HIS A 7 -18.55 -53.13 -2.80
CA HIS A 7 -18.15 -52.86 -1.42
C HIS A 7 -16.90 -51.97 -1.33
N THR A 8 -15.90 -52.16 -2.21
CA THR A 8 -14.75 -51.23 -2.27
C THR A 8 -15.12 -49.85 -2.77
N LEU A 9 -16.06 -49.73 -3.73
CA LEU A 9 -16.54 -48.42 -4.21
C LEU A 9 -17.32 -47.67 -3.12
N ILE A 10 -18.17 -48.36 -2.34
CA ILE A 10 -18.90 -47.76 -1.21
C ILE A 10 -17.95 -47.34 -0.08
N LEU A 11 -16.92 -48.13 0.23
CA LEU A 11 -15.93 -47.78 1.26
C LEU A 11 -15.10 -46.54 0.86
N LEU A 12 -14.70 -46.42 -0.41
CA LEU A 12 -13.97 -45.27 -0.94
C LEU A 12 -14.82 -43.99 -0.97
N LEU A 13 -16.12 -44.10 -1.31
CA LEU A 13 -17.06 -42.98 -1.28
C LEU A 13 -17.32 -42.50 0.16
N ALA A 14 -17.45 -43.41 1.13
CA ALA A 14 -17.63 -43.06 2.54
C ALA A 14 -16.38 -42.36 3.13
N ALA A 15 -15.18 -42.81 2.77
CA ALA A 15 -13.93 -42.20 3.21
C ALA A 15 -13.74 -40.77 2.66
N GLY A 16 -14.11 -40.52 1.40
CA GLY A 16 -14.04 -39.19 0.79
C GLY A 16 -15.01 -38.18 1.41
N PHE A 17 -16.21 -38.63 1.79
CA PHE A 17 -17.21 -37.78 2.44
C PHE A 17 -16.82 -37.41 3.88
N GLY A 18 -16.22 -38.36 4.63
CA GLY A 18 -15.70 -38.11 5.97
C GLY A 18 -14.60 -37.04 6.00
N GLN A 19 -13.65 -37.09 5.07
CA GLN A 19 -12.57 -36.09 4.98
C GLN A 19 -13.06 -34.69 4.58
N ALA A 20 -14.09 -34.60 3.74
CA ALA A 20 -14.66 -33.30 3.36
C ALA A 20 -15.39 -32.65 4.55
N ALA A 21 -16.23 -33.42 5.27
CA ALA A 21 -16.95 -32.94 6.43
C ALA A 21 -16.00 -32.50 7.58
N GLU A 22 -14.89 -33.22 7.77
CA GLU A 22 -13.88 -32.87 8.76
C GLU A 22 -13.17 -31.53 8.42
N LYS A 23 -12.83 -31.31 7.15
CA LYS A 23 -12.23 -30.05 6.67
C LYS A 23 -13.18 -28.87 6.80
N ASP A 24 -14.47 -29.07 6.54
CA ASP A 24 -15.48 -28.02 6.70
C ASP A 24 -15.62 -27.65 8.19
N ALA A 25 -15.69 -28.65 9.08
CA ALA A 25 -15.73 -28.42 10.52
C ALA A 25 -14.45 -27.76 11.07
N GLU A 26 -13.27 -28.15 10.57
CA GLU A 26 -11.98 -27.50 10.87
C GLU A 26 -12.01 -26.03 10.45
N GLY A 27 -12.44 -25.76 9.21
CA GLY A 27 -12.49 -24.41 8.66
C GLY A 27 -13.40 -23.48 9.46
N VAL A 28 -14.59 -23.95 9.84
CA VAL A 28 -15.54 -23.18 10.67
C VAL A 28 -14.96 -22.86 12.06
N ARG A 29 -14.26 -23.82 12.67
CA ARG A 29 -13.57 -23.61 13.96
C ARG A 29 -12.45 -22.58 13.82
N LEU A 30 -11.64 -22.69 12.77
CA LEU A 30 -10.57 -21.73 12.48
C LEU A 30 -11.12 -20.33 12.21
N ALA A 31 -12.28 -20.19 11.55
CA ALA A 31 -12.92 -18.90 11.34
C ALA A 31 -13.25 -18.20 12.68
N GLY A 32 -13.68 -18.96 13.69
CA GLY A 32 -13.85 -18.44 15.05
C GLY A 32 -12.54 -17.89 15.65
N GLN A 33 -11.46 -18.66 15.55
CA GLN A 33 -10.13 -18.26 16.04
C GLN A 33 -9.56 -17.06 15.28
N VAL A 34 -9.72 -17.00 13.95
CA VAL A 34 -9.31 -15.85 13.13
C VAL A 34 -10.06 -14.60 13.57
N ARG A 35 -11.36 -14.70 13.84
CA ARG A 35 -12.15 -13.57 14.34
C ARG A 35 -11.62 -13.07 15.69
N GLU A 36 -11.25 -13.97 16.60
CA GLU A 36 -10.65 -13.61 17.89
C GLU A 36 -9.32 -12.89 17.74
N ILE A 37 -8.43 -13.38 16.86
CA ILE A 37 -7.17 -12.72 16.53
C ILE A 37 -7.43 -11.31 15.99
N PHE A 38 -8.41 -11.15 15.09
CA PHE A 38 -8.74 -9.84 14.51
C PHE A 38 -9.36 -8.87 15.51
N VAL A 39 -10.16 -9.35 16.46
CA VAL A 39 -10.63 -8.54 17.59
C VAL A 39 -9.43 -8.09 18.43
N ALA A 40 -8.51 -8.99 18.75
CA ALA A 40 -7.39 -8.68 19.64
C ALA A 40 -6.33 -7.76 19.00
N LYS A 41 -6.14 -7.83 17.67
CA LYS A 41 -4.98 -7.22 17.00
C LYS A 41 -5.31 -6.25 15.87
N CYS A 42 -6.53 -6.26 15.34
CA CYS A 42 -6.84 -5.53 14.10
C CYS A 42 -7.97 -4.49 14.28
N VAL A 43 -8.93 -4.72 15.19
CA VAL A 43 -10.17 -3.93 15.27
C VAL A 43 -9.93 -2.45 15.58
N ASP A 44 -8.88 -2.10 16.31
CA ASP A 44 -8.60 -0.72 16.69
C ASP A 44 -8.30 0.19 15.48
N CYS A 45 -7.79 -0.38 14.38
CA CYS A 45 -7.50 0.34 13.15
C CYS A 45 -8.44 -0.02 11.98
N HIS A 46 -9.06 -1.20 12.03
CA HIS A 46 -9.84 -1.79 10.92
C HIS A 46 -11.28 -2.16 11.30
N GLY A 47 -11.76 -1.71 12.45
CA GLY A 47 -13.10 -1.99 12.97
C GLY A 47 -14.23 -1.24 12.25
N PRO A 48 -15.47 -1.76 12.31
CA PRO A 48 -16.64 -1.19 11.64
C PRO A 48 -17.15 0.13 12.20
N ASN A 49 -16.82 0.42 13.46
CA ASN A 49 -17.28 1.63 14.13
C ASN A 49 -16.27 2.78 14.05
N LEU A 50 -15.16 2.60 13.33
CA LEU A 50 -14.14 3.64 13.19
C LEU A 50 -14.61 4.70 12.20
N PRO A 51 -14.53 6.00 12.55
CA PRO A 51 -14.92 7.07 11.62
C PRO A 51 -13.99 7.13 10.39
N ARG A 52 -12.74 6.69 10.52
CA ARG A 52 -11.74 6.63 9.45
C ARG A 52 -10.89 5.37 9.57
N PRO A 53 -11.37 4.20 9.12
CA PRO A 53 -10.60 2.96 9.18
C PRO A 53 -9.39 3.02 8.25
N LYS A 54 -8.24 2.51 8.70
CA LYS A 54 -7.02 2.50 7.88
C LYS A 54 -7.21 1.68 6.62
N GLY A 55 -6.70 2.20 5.50
CA GLY A 55 -6.78 1.54 4.20
C GLY A 55 -8.21 1.32 3.67
N LYS A 56 -9.21 2.04 4.18
CA LYS A 56 -10.64 1.80 3.90
C LYS A 56 -11.10 0.38 4.25
N PHE A 57 -10.35 -0.31 5.10
CA PHE A 57 -10.61 -1.68 5.53
C PHE A 57 -11.28 -1.64 6.90
N GLY A 58 -12.52 -1.17 6.95
CA GLY A 58 -13.32 -0.98 8.18
C GLY A 58 -14.30 -2.11 8.46
N TYR A 59 -13.98 -3.34 8.07
CA TYR A 59 -14.91 -4.46 8.23
C TYR A 59 -14.16 -5.75 8.57
N VAL A 60 -13.02 -5.63 9.26
CA VAL A 60 -12.13 -6.77 9.55
C VAL A 60 -12.83 -7.91 10.30
N LEU A 61 -13.87 -7.61 11.08
CA LEU A 61 -14.64 -8.60 11.83
C LEU A 61 -15.75 -9.29 11.03
N ASP A 62 -16.08 -8.78 9.83
CA ASP A 62 -17.00 -9.40 8.90
C ASP A 62 -16.23 -10.38 8.01
N LEU A 63 -15.91 -11.55 8.56
CA LEU A 63 -15.11 -12.56 7.87
C LEU A 63 -15.74 -13.02 6.55
N LYS A 64 -17.07 -13.00 6.43
CA LYS A 64 -17.79 -13.27 5.18
C LYS A 64 -17.38 -12.27 4.11
N ARG A 65 -17.46 -10.97 4.44
CA ARG A 65 -17.08 -9.91 3.52
C ARG A 65 -15.58 -9.89 3.23
N VAL A 66 -14.74 -10.19 4.21
CA VAL A 66 -13.28 -10.30 4.03
C VAL A 66 -12.95 -11.46 3.09
N ALA A 67 -13.53 -12.64 3.32
CA ALA A 67 -13.30 -13.83 2.51
C ALA A 67 -13.85 -13.70 1.08
N ALA A 68 -15.00 -13.04 0.91
CA ALA A 68 -15.61 -12.81 -0.40
C ALA A 68 -14.87 -11.77 -1.26
N ASN A 69 -13.91 -11.05 -0.69
CA ASN A 69 -13.15 -10.03 -1.42
C ASN A 69 -11.85 -10.63 -2.00
N PRO A 70 -11.78 -10.84 -3.33
CA PRO A 70 -10.63 -11.46 -3.98
C PRO A 70 -9.33 -10.64 -3.88
N ASP A 71 -9.44 -9.33 -3.59
CA ASP A 71 -8.28 -8.48 -3.41
C ASP A 71 -7.53 -8.78 -2.08
N TYR A 72 -8.23 -9.32 -1.07
CA TYR A 72 -7.66 -9.67 0.23
C TYR A 72 -7.42 -11.16 0.40
N VAL A 73 -8.38 -11.98 -0.06
CA VAL A 73 -8.39 -13.43 0.13
C VAL A 73 -8.58 -14.13 -1.21
N VAL A 74 -7.57 -14.90 -1.61
CA VAL A 74 -7.67 -15.86 -2.73
C VAL A 74 -7.92 -17.24 -2.11
N HIS A 75 -9.15 -17.74 -2.24
CA HIS A 75 -9.57 -19.00 -1.64
C HIS A 75 -8.59 -20.14 -1.96
N ARG A 76 -8.24 -20.90 -0.91
CA ARG A 76 -7.32 -22.05 -0.98
C ARG A 76 -5.88 -21.70 -1.39
N GLN A 77 -5.54 -20.41 -1.53
CA GLN A 77 -4.21 -19.95 -1.95
C GLN A 77 -3.69 -18.87 -0.98
N PRO A 78 -3.24 -19.25 0.22
CA PRO A 78 -2.74 -18.30 1.21
C PRO A 78 -1.56 -17.47 0.70
N ALA A 79 -0.67 -18.07 -0.10
CA ALA A 79 0.49 -17.38 -0.65
C ALA A 79 0.14 -16.27 -1.65
N LEU A 80 -1.05 -16.33 -2.27
CA LEU A 80 -1.53 -15.28 -3.17
C LEU A 80 -2.41 -14.24 -2.47
N SER A 81 -2.95 -14.57 -1.30
CA SER A 81 -3.84 -13.71 -0.52
C SER A 81 -3.08 -12.56 0.13
N GLU A 82 -3.41 -11.31 -0.23
CA GLU A 82 -2.74 -10.12 0.32
C GLU A 82 -2.85 -10.02 1.84
N LEU A 83 -4.00 -10.40 2.41
CA LEU A 83 -4.21 -10.46 3.87
C LEU A 83 -3.11 -11.28 4.56
N TYR A 84 -2.77 -12.44 4.00
CA TYR A 84 -1.76 -13.31 4.58
C TYR A 84 -0.34 -12.83 4.33
N LYS A 85 -0.06 -12.19 3.18
CA LYS A 85 1.26 -11.59 2.91
C LYS A 85 1.60 -10.52 3.94
N MET A 86 0.67 -9.59 4.21
CA MET A 86 0.85 -8.53 5.20
C MET A 86 1.07 -9.08 6.62
N ILE A 87 0.31 -10.11 7.00
CA ILE A 87 0.45 -10.78 8.30
C ILE A 87 1.79 -11.53 8.39
N ARG A 88 2.16 -12.28 7.35
CA ARG A 88 3.40 -13.06 7.30
C ARG A 88 4.62 -12.16 7.44
N ASP A 89 4.62 -11.03 6.74
CA ASP A 89 5.75 -10.12 6.61
C ASP A 89 5.83 -9.06 7.74
N ASP A 90 4.99 -9.21 8.78
CA ASP A 90 4.90 -8.32 9.95
C ASP A 90 4.57 -6.85 9.58
N ASP A 91 3.85 -6.66 8.48
CA ASP A 91 3.33 -5.35 8.07
C ASP A 91 2.03 -5.01 8.78
N MET A 92 1.30 -6.03 9.28
CA MET A 92 0.09 -5.89 10.07
C MET A 92 0.13 -6.79 11.33
N PRO A 93 -0.16 -6.25 12.53
CA PRO A 93 -0.52 -4.86 12.82
C PRO A 93 0.65 -3.89 12.59
N GLY A 94 0.36 -2.69 12.08
CA GLY A 94 1.40 -1.69 11.81
C GLY A 94 2.16 -1.28 13.07
N GLU A 95 3.36 -0.71 12.92
CA GLU A 95 4.23 -0.34 14.06
C GLU A 95 3.63 0.73 15.00
N ASP A 96 2.62 1.47 14.55
CA ASP A 96 1.87 2.41 15.38
C ASP A 96 0.71 1.77 16.16
N ALA A 97 0.49 0.46 15.94
CA ALA A 97 -0.45 -0.32 16.72
C ALA A 97 0.13 -0.58 18.12
N LYS A 98 -0.72 -0.46 19.15
CA LYS A 98 -0.36 -0.75 20.55
C LYS A 98 -0.34 -2.25 20.87
N VAL A 99 -0.41 -3.08 19.84
CA VAL A 99 -0.52 -4.54 19.92
C VAL A 99 0.67 -5.16 19.20
N PRO A 100 1.23 -6.27 19.74
CA PRO A 100 2.36 -6.93 19.11
C PRO A 100 1.94 -7.63 17.81
N ALA A 101 2.94 -7.92 16.97
CA ALA A 101 2.79 -8.76 15.79
C ALA A 101 2.11 -10.10 16.08
N LEU A 102 1.56 -10.74 15.05
CA LEU A 102 1.01 -12.09 15.20
C LEU A 102 2.14 -13.08 15.51
N THR A 103 1.90 -13.95 16.48
CA THR A 103 2.75 -15.09 16.79
C THR A 103 2.73 -16.09 15.63
N PRO A 104 3.74 -16.95 15.50
CA PRO A 104 3.76 -17.97 14.43
C PRO A 104 2.50 -18.84 14.40
N ALA A 105 1.94 -19.17 15.56
CA ALA A 105 0.70 -19.95 15.67
C ALA A 105 -0.51 -19.17 15.13
N GLU A 106 -0.66 -17.89 15.48
CA GLU A 106 -1.76 -17.06 14.97
C GLU A 106 -1.64 -16.84 13.45
N LYS A 107 -0.41 -16.65 12.93
CA LYS A 107 -0.16 -16.59 11.49
C LYS A 107 -0.61 -17.89 10.81
N GLU A 108 -0.25 -19.03 11.38
CA GLU A 108 -0.63 -20.34 10.84
C GLU A 108 -2.15 -20.57 10.88
N THR A 109 -2.84 -20.15 11.94
CA THR A 109 -4.31 -20.17 12.02
C THR A 109 -4.95 -19.41 10.85
N VAL A 110 -4.48 -18.19 10.56
CA VAL A 110 -4.98 -17.40 9.43
C VAL A 110 -4.62 -18.05 8.09
N ARG A 111 -3.40 -18.57 7.93
CA ARG A 111 -2.95 -19.29 6.72
C ARG A 111 -3.88 -20.46 6.43
N ARG A 112 -4.14 -21.29 7.45
CA ARG A 112 -4.92 -22.52 7.34
C ARG A 112 -6.39 -22.23 7.07
N TRP A 113 -6.95 -21.20 7.70
CA TRP A 113 -8.31 -20.74 7.40
C TRP A 113 -8.47 -20.38 5.91
N ILE A 114 -7.52 -19.64 5.33
CA ILE A 114 -7.53 -19.32 3.89
C ILE A 114 -7.35 -20.57 3.03
N GLU A 115 -6.47 -21.49 3.44
CA GLU A 115 -6.21 -22.76 2.75
C GLU A 115 -7.48 -23.63 2.65
N LEU A 116 -8.33 -23.62 3.67
CA LEU A 116 -9.61 -24.31 3.68
C LEU A 116 -10.73 -23.54 2.97
N GLY A 117 -10.40 -22.43 2.30
CA GLY A 117 -11.35 -21.64 1.52
C GLY A 117 -11.98 -20.47 2.28
N ALA A 118 -11.44 -20.11 3.45
CA ALA A 118 -11.91 -19.01 4.29
C ALA A 118 -13.42 -19.08 4.62
N PRO A 119 -13.92 -20.22 5.15
CA PRO A 119 -15.34 -20.37 5.45
C PRO A 119 -15.80 -19.42 6.57
N GLU A 120 -17.10 -19.17 6.61
CA GLU A 120 -17.72 -18.34 7.64
C GLU A 120 -17.69 -19.05 9.01
N PRO A 121 -17.58 -18.30 10.12
CA PRO A 121 -17.78 -18.87 11.44
C PRO A 121 -19.22 -19.35 11.60
N ALA A 122 -19.43 -20.41 12.39
CA ALA A 122 -20.78 -20.89 12.71
C ALA A 122 -21.58 -19.74 13.34
N ALA A 123 -22.82 -19.57 12.90
CA ALA A 123 -23.71 -18.52 13.40
C ALA A 123 -24.16 -18.83 14.84
N THR A 124 -23.37 -18.49 15.87
CA THR A 124 -23.87 -18.18 17.22
C THR A 124 -22.84 -17.49 18.13
N THR A 125 -23.32 -16.45 18.83
CA THR A 125 -22.90 -15.82 20.11
C THR A 125 -21.47 -16.04 20.64
N GLN A 126 -20.74 -14.93 20.82
CA GLN A 126 -19.55 -14.78 21.69
C GLN A 126 -19.78 -15.30 23.12
N PRO A 127 -18.73 -15.46 23.96
CA PRO A 127 -17.35 -15.90 23.70
C PRO A 127 -16.95 -17.06 24.62
N THR A 128 -16.18 -18.05 24.13
CA THR A 128 -15.57 -19.06 25.01
C THR A 128 -14.15 -18.64 25.39
N LYS A 129 -13.95 -18.50 26.70
CA LYS A 129 -12.71 -18.26 27.44
C LYS A 129 -11.40 -18.54 26.68
N LEU A 130 -10.58 -17.49 26.64
CA LEU A 130 -9.14 -17.47 26.42
C LEU A 130 -8.46 -18.64 27.15
N VAL A 131 -7.93 -19.61 26.40
CA VAL A 131 -6.83 -20.44 26.90
C VAL A 131 -5.56 -19.74 26.47
N ALA A 132 -4.97 -18.99 27.40
CA ALA A 132 -3.63 -18.46 27.23
C ALA A 132 -2.66 -19.65 27.08
N SER A 133 -2.10 -19.83 25.89
CA SER A 133 -0.94 -20.68 25.71
C SER A 133 0.29 -19.90 26.17
N PRO A 134 1.13 -20.43 27.09
CA PRO A 134 2.36 -19.76 27.51
C PRO A 134 3.24 -19.48 26.29
N GLY A 135 3.72 -18.24 26.19
CA GLY A 135 4.54 -17.78 25.08
C GLY A 135 5.71 -18.73 24.82
N ALA A 136 5.65 -19.42 23.68
CA ALA A 136 6.81 -20.09 23.14
C ALA A 136 7.91 -19.03 22.88
N PRO A 137 9.19 -19.31 23.21
CA PRO A 137 10.28 -18.42 22.90
C PRO A 137 10.27 -18.09 21.41
N MET A 138 10.30 -16.80 21.10
CA MET A 138 10.44 -16.30 19.75
C MET A 138 11.79 -16.76 19.19
N ASP A 139 11.77 -17.63 18.17
CA ASP A 139 12.99 -18.02 17.46
C ASP A 139 13.64 -16.76 16.84
N PRO A 140 14.93 -16.46 17.12
CA PRO A 140 15.62 -15.26 16.59
C PRO A 140 15.75 -15.20 15.05
N LYS A 141 15.32 -16.25 14.33
CA LYS A 141 15.51 -16.40 12.87
C LYS A 141 14.39 -15.82 12.01
N THR A 142 13.32 -15.30 12.58
CA THR A 142 12.18 -14.71 11.83
C THR A 142 12.13 -13.19 11.85
N ALA A 143 13.03 -12.50 12.57
CA ALA A 143 13.12 -11.05 12.51
C ALA A 143 13.61 -10.61 11.11
N PRO A 144 12.95 -9.65 10.43
CA PRO A 144 13.42 -9.18 9.14
C PRO A 144 14.84 -8.60 9.29
N PRO A 145 15.75 -8.87 8.34
CA PRO A 145 17.13 -8.41 8.41
C PRO A 145 17.19 -6.90 8.62
N THR A 146 18.15 -6.43 9.43
CA THR A 146 18.30 -5.02 9.83
C THR A 146 18.29 -4.05 8.63
N SER A 147 18.79 -4.49 7.47
CA SER A 147 18.77 -3.74 6.21
C SER A 147 17.36 -3.47 5.69
N LYS A 148 16.43 -4.43 5.79
CA LYS A 148 15.02 -4.23 5.39
C LYS A 148 14.32 -3.24 6.32
N LYS A 149 14.59 -3.30 7.63
CA LYS A 149 14.07 -2.34 8.61
C LYS A 149 14.56 -0.92 8.30
N LEU A 150 15.84 -0.77 7.99
CA LEU A 150 16.42 0.52 7.62
C LEU A 150 15.82 1.07 6.32
N LEU A 151 15.72 0.26 5.27
CA LEU A 151 15.12 0.66 3.99
C LEU A 151 13.65 1.10 4.17
N ARG A 152 12.88 0.35 4.96
CA ARG A 152 11.50 0.71 5.31
C ARG A 152 11.42 2.06 6.04
N TRP A 153 12.32 2.29 7.01
CA TRP A 153 12.39 3.54 7.75
C TRP A 153 12.74 4.73 6.83
N ILE A 154 13.72 4.56 5.94
CA ILE A 154 14.09 5.60 4.96
C ILE A 154 12.92 5.89 3.99
N GLY A 155 12.25 4.85 3.48
CA GLY A 155 11.13 5.00 2.55
C GLY A 155 9.99 5.87 3.10
N ARG A 156 9.73 5.83 4.41
CA ARG A 156 8.71 6.66 5.08
C ARG A 156 8.94 8.16 4.94
N PHE A 157 10.14 8.60 4.57
CA PHE A 157 10.41 10.02 4.31
C PHE A 157 9.88 10.50 2.97
N HIS A 158 9.38 9.61 2.10
CA HIS A 158 8.83 10.02 0.80
C HIS A 158 7.73 11.10 0.90
N PRO A 159 6.66 10.97 1.71
CA PRO A 159 5.61 11.99 1.76
C PRO A 159 6.08 13.34 2.29
N VAL A 160 7.09 13.39 3.17
CA VAL A 160 7.65 14.67 3.61
C VAL A 160 8.59 15.26 2.56
N SER A 161 9.40 14.42 1.90
CA SER A 161 10.35 14.88 0.89
C SER A 161 9.67 15.42 -0.36
N THR A 162 8.46 14.98 -0.70
CA THR A 162 7.69 15.48 -1.86
C THR A 162 7.38 16.97 -1.79
N HIS A 163 7.19 17.55 -0.60
CA HIS A 163 6.80 18.95 -0.46
C HIS A 163 7.88 19.90 -1.00
N PHE A 164 9.15 19.53 -0.86
CA PHE A 164 10.28 20.36 -1.25
C PHE A 164 10.36 20.60 -2.78
N PRO A 165 10.52 19.57 -3.64
CA PRO A 165 10.56 19.78 -5.09
C PRO A 165 9.24 20.32 -5.64
N VAL A 166 8.10 19.97 -5.04
CA VAL A 166 6.78 20.48 -5.46
C VAL A 166 6.70 21.99 -5.24
N ALA A 167 7.03 22.46 -4.04
CA ALA A 167 7.03 23.89 -3.73
C ALA A 167 8.02 24.64 -4.63
N LEU A 168 9.24 24.14 -4.81
CA LEU A 168 10.24 24.79 -5.66
C LEU A 168 9.81 24.90 -7.12
N MET A 169 9.16 23.86 -7.67
CA MET A 169 8.66 23.89 -9.05
C MET A 169 7.52 24.91 -9.22
N LEU A 170 6.58 24.98 -8.28
CA LEU A 170 5.48 25.96 -8.32
C LEU A 170 5.99 27.39 -8.12
N VAL A 171 6.94 27.59 -7.20
CA VAL A 171 7.58 28.90 -7.00
C VAL A 171 8.43 29.28 -8.21
N ALA A 172 9.05 28.33 -8.91
CA ALA A 172 9.75 28.61 -10.17
C ALA A 172 8.81 29.14 -11.26
N VAL A 173 7.56 28.62 -11.36
CA VAL A 173 6.55 29.19 -12.28
C VAL A 173 6.22 30.64 -11.91
N LEU A 174 6.02 30.92 -10.61
CA LEU A 174 5.75 32.28 -10.14
C LEU A 174 6.92 33.23 -10.43
N ALA A 175 8.14 32.80 -10.13
CA ALA A 175 9.36 33.55 -10.42
C ALA A 175 9.57 33.75 -11.92
N GLU A 176 9.18 32.79 -12.77
CA GLU A 176 9.23 32.93 -14.23
C GLU A 176 8.21 33.97 -14.73
N GLY A 177 7.02 34.03 -14.13
CA GLY A 177 6.05 35.10 -14.40
C GLY A 177 6.58 36.48 -14.04
N LEU A 178 7.26 36.61 -12.90
CA LEU A 178 7.92 37.84 -12.48
C LEU A 178 9.11 38.19 -13.38
N ALA A 179 9.90 37.20 -13.81
CA ALA A 179 10.97 37.39 -14.78
C ALA A 179 10.42 37.92 -16.11
N TRP A 180 9.29 37.37 -16.56
CA TRP A 180 8.66 37.79 -17.81
C TRP A 180 8.10 39.23 -17.73
N TRP A 181 7.43 39.60 -16.63
CA TRP A 181 6.91 40.96 -16.44
C TRP A 181 8.03 41.98 -16.23
N THR A 182 8.91 41.74 -15.26
CA THR A 182 9.92 42.74 -14.87
C THR A 182 11.13 42.78 -15.81
N ARG A 183 11.34 41.73 -16.61
CA ARG A 183 12.51 41.52 -17.49
C ARG A 183 13.86 41.65 -16.79
N ARG A 184 13.92 41.41 -15.46
CA ARG A 184 15.16 41.47 -14.68
C ARG A 184 15.88 40.12 -14.68
N GLU A 185 17.19 40.13 -14.91
CA GLU A 185 18.03 38.91 -14.90
C GLU A 185 18.08 38.22 -13.53
N SER A 186 17.90 38.95 -12.43
CA SER A 186 17.87 38.36 -11.08
C SER A 186 16.76 37.33 -10.90
N TRP A 187 15.57 37.56 -11.49
CA TRP A 187 14.49 36.58 -11.48
C TRP A 187 14.80 35.37 -12.35
N GLN A 188 15.52 35.55 -13.46
CA GLN A 188 15.94 34.45 -14.34
C GLN A 188 16.95 33.53 -13.63
N GLN A 189 17.91 34.12 -12.90
CA GLN A 189 18.85 33.38 -12.06
C GLN A 189 18.13 32.64 -10.94
N THR A 190 17.13 33.28 -10.32
CA THR A 190 16.28 32.66 -9.30
C THR A 190 15.54 31.44 -9.85
N VAL A 191 14.89 31.57 -11.01
CA VAL A 191 14.21 30.45 -11.68
C VAL A 191 15.18 29.29 -11.95
N ARG A 192 16.36 29.58 -12.49
CA ARG A 192 17.37 28.56 -12.77
C ARG A 192 17.79 27.81 -11.51
N PHE A 193 18.05 28.53 -10.42
CA PHE A 193 18.37 27.93 -9.12
C PHE A 193 17.22 27.04 -8.61
N LEU A 194 16.00 27.56 -8.60
CA LEU A 194 14.82 26.83 -8.12
C LEU A 194 14.59 25.53 -8.90
N VAL A 195 14.66 25.56 -10.22
CA VAL A 195 14.41 24.38 -11.07
C VAL A 195 15.50 23.31 -10.88
N ILE A 196 16.77 23.70 -10.74
CA ILE A 196 17.86 22.74 -10.49
C ILE A 196 17.66 22.05 -9.13
N VAL A 197 17.40 22.82 -8.08
CA VAL A 197 17.18 22.26 -6.73
C VAL A 197 15.90 21.42 -6.70
N ALA A 198 14.84 21.83 -7.40
CA ALA A 198 13.62 21.04 -7.56
C ALA A 198 13.91 19.70 -8.25
N ALA A 199 14.73 19.68 -9.30
CA ALA A 199 15.07 18.46 -10.02
C ALA A 199 15.86 17.48 -9.14
N LEU A 200 16.86 17.96 -8.40
CA LEU A 200 17.60 17.14 -7.44
C LEU A 200 16.68 16.58 -6.33
N GLY A 201 15.81 17.42 -5.78
CA GLY A 201 14.82 17.03 -4.79
C GLY A 201 13.80 16.01 -5.32
N ALA A 202 13.40 16.13 -6.60
CA ALA A 202 12.46 15.22 -7.25
C ALA A 202 13.09 13.83 -7.46
N VAL A 203 14.38 13.76 -7.84
CA VAL A 203 15.11 12.49 -7.93
C VAL A 203 15.19 11.81 -6.56
N ALA A 204 15.61 12.54 -5.53
CA ALA A 204 15.68 12.01 -4.17
C ALA A 204 14.31 11.49 -3.69
N THR A 205 13.25 12.28 -3.90
CA THR A 205 11.87 11.91 -3.56
C THR A 205 11.39 10.69 -4.34
N GLY A 206 11.73 10.58 -5.63
CA GLY A 206 11.38 9.44 -6.47
C GLY A 206 12.01 8.16 -5.95
N VAL A 207 13.30 8.18 -5.60
CA VAL A 207 14.00 7.04 -4.99
C VAL A 207 13.33 6.61 -3.69
N LEU A 208 13.05 7.57 -2.79
CA LEU A 208 12.33 7.29 -1.55
C LEU A 208 10.93 6.70 -1.81
N GLY A 209 10.24 7.16 -2.85
CA GLY A 209 8.92 6.65 -3.24
C GLY A 209 8.96 5.21 -3.72
N TRP A 210 9.95 4.84 -4.54
CA TRP A 210 10.15 3.45 -4.97
C TRP A 210 10.49 2.53 -3.80
N ILE A 211 11.34 2.98 -2.88
CA ILE A 211 11.63 2.25 -1.63
C ILE A 211 10.35 2.06 -0.81
N ASN A 212 9.58 3.13 -0.59
CA ASN A 212 8.33 3.08 0.18
C ASN A 212 7.29 2.15 -0.44
N ALA A 213 7.17 2.17 -1.77
CA ALA A 213 6.26 1.31 -2.52
C ALA A 213 6.63 -0.18 -2.43
N SER A 214 7.89 -0.53 -2.14
CA SER A 214 8.30 -1.91 -1.89
C SER A 214 7.82 -2.46 -0.55
N PHE A 215 7.39 -1.61 0.38
CA PHE A 215 6.91 -1.99 1.72
C PHE A 215 5.45 -1.60 1.95
N THR A 216 4.78 -1.02 0.96
CA THR A 216 3.38 -0.59 1.07
C THR A 216 2.54 -1.31 0.03
N SER A 217 1.63 -2.17 0.50
CA SER A 217 0.68 -2.88 -0.37
C SER A 217 -0.68 -2.17 -0.34
N TYR A 218 -1.16 -1.79 -1.52
CA TYR A 218 -2.53 -1.30 -1.73
C TYR A 218 -3.32 -2.35 -2.51
N VAL A 219 -4.63 -2.38 -2.28
CA VAL A 219 -5.56 -3.33 -2.91
C VAL A 219 -6.65 -2.61 -3.71
N GLY A 220 -7.32 -3.35 -4.60
CA GLY A 220 -8.44 -2.85 -5.42
C GLY A 220 -8.10 -1.58 -6.18
N GLN A 221 -9.00 -0.61 -6.18
CA GLN A 221 -8.80 0.68 -6.87
C GLN A 221 -7.54 1.43 -6.40
N ASN A 222 -7.15 1.30 -5.12
CA ASN A 222 -5.95 1.97 -4.60
C ASN A 222 -4.66 1.37 -5.18
N ALA A 223 -4.65 0.09 -5.58
CA ALA A 223 -3.52 -0.53 -6.28
C ALA A 223 -3.31 0.09 -7.66
N THR A 224 -4.41 0.33 -8.38
CA THR A 224 -4.39 1.03 -9.67
C THR A 224 -3.93 2.47 -9.51
N ILE A 225 -4.46 3.20 -8.52
CA ILE A 225 -4.02 4.57 -8.21
C ILE A 225 -2.52 4.60 -7.89
N LEU A 226 -2.01 3.65 -7.09
CA LEU A 226 -0.59 3.57 -6.76
C LEU A 226 0.25 3.35 -8.02
N THR A 227 -0.20 2.46 -8.91
CA THR A 227 0.51 2.16 -10.16
C THR A 227 0.64 3.43 -11.02
N TRP A 228 -0.46 4.17 -11.20
CA TRP A 228 -0.43 5.45 -11.92
C TRP A 228 0.43 6.50 -11.20
N HIS A 229 0.30 6.64 -9.89
CA HIS A 229 1.09 7.58 -9.10
C HIS A 229 2.60 7.32 -9.21
N ARG A 230 3.03 6.05 -9.19
CA ARG A 230 4.45 5.66 -9.33
C ARG A 230 5.02 6.05 -10.69
N TRP A 231 4.31 5.73 -11.77
CA TRP A 231 4.78 6.03 -13.12
C TRP A 231 4.73 7.52 -13.42
N LEU A 232 3.65 8.20 -13.01
CA LEU A 232 3.53 9.65 -13.19
C LEU A 232 4.54 10.41 -12.33
N GLY A 233 4.81 9.96 -11.10
CA GLY A 233 5.85 10.52 -10.24
C GLY A 233 7.26 10.34 -10.82
N THR A 234 7.55 9.17 -11.40
CA THR A 234 8.83 8.93 -12.09
C THR A 234 8.96 9.81 -13.33
N ALA A 235 7.91 9.92 -14.14
CA ALA A 235 7.86 10.81 -15.30
C ALA A 235 8.04 12.28 -14.88
N THR A 236 7.45 12.70 -13.77
CA THR A 236 7.60 14.06 -13.22
C THR A 236 9.04 14.34 -12.79
N ALA A 237 9.71 13.38 -12.14
CA ALA A 237 11.12 13.54 -11.77
C ALA A 237 12.03 13.64 -12.99
N VAL A 238 11.79 12.84 -14.03
CA VAL A 238 12.51 12.93 -15.31
C VAL A 238 12.23 14.27 -16.00
N TRP A 239 10.98 14.74 -15.99
CA TRP A 239 10.61 16.02 -16.58
C TRP A 239 11.23 17.21 -15.85
N ALA A 240 11.38 17.13 -14.53
CA ALA A 240 12.11 18.13 -13.74
C ALA A 240 13.59 18.21 -14.16
N LEU A 241 14.23 17.08 -14.47
CA LEU A 241 15.59 17.05 -15.03
C LEU A 241 15.65 17.69 -16.42
N VAL A 242 14.65 17.46 -17.28
CA VAL A 242 14.53 18.14 -18.58
C VAL A 242 14.42 19.65 -18.39
N CYS A 243 13.58 20.11 -17.46
CA CYS A 243 13.46 21.54 -17.15
C CYS A 243 14.78 22.14 -16.67
N ALA A 244 15.51 21.42 -15.79
CA ALA A 244 16.82 21.84 -15.31
C ALA A 244 17.87 21.87 -16.43
N ALA A 245 17.87 20.88 -17.33
CA ALA A 245 18.76 20.84 -18.49
C ALA A 245 18.50 22.03 -19.42
N LEU A 246 17.24 22.30 -19.76
CA LEU A 246 16.86 23.47 -20.57
C LEU A 246 17.26 24.79 -19.91
N ALA A 247 17.13 24.90 -18.58
CA ALA A 247 17.54 26.09 -17.83
C ALA A 247 19.06 26.30 -17.77
N VAL A 248 19.86 25.27 -18.05
CA VAL A 248 21.33 25.29 -17.98
C VAL A 248 21.98 25.36 -19.37
N MET A 249 21.44 24.65 -20.36
CA MET A 249 22.05 24.46 -21.68
C MET A 249 21.87 25.68 -22.60
N ASP A 250 20.74 26.37 -22.49
CA ASP A 250 20.55 27.63 -23.21
C ASP A 250 20.93 28.79 -22.28
N GLU A 251 21.71 29.73 -22.79
CA GLU A 251 21.70 31.10 -22.29
C GLU A 251 20.25 31.57 -22.41
N CYS A 252 19.44 31.31 -21.38
CA CYS A 252 17.99 31.52 -21.32
C CYS A 252 17.67 33.02 -21.27
N ARG A 253 18.19 33.74 -22.25
CA ARG A 253 18.06 35.16 -22.43
C ARG A 253 16.66 35.44 -22.90
N GLU A 254 16.08 36.49 -22.35
CA GLU A 254 14.72 36.87 -22.65
C GLU A 254 14.55 37.14 -24.16
N GLY A 255 13.44 36.67 -24.74
CA GLY A 255 13.12 36.88 -26.16
C GLY A 255 13.61 35.77 -27.11
N THR A 256 14.32 34.75 -26.64
CA THR A 256 14.77 33.62 -27.47
C THR A 256 13.70 32.51 -27.59
N PRO A 257 13.67 31.75 -28.70
CA PRO A 257 12.82 30.54 -28.81
C PRO A 257 13.14 29.49 -27.74
N ALA A 258 14.41 29.41 -27.34
CA ALA A 258 14.89 28.62 -26.20
C ALA A 258 14.11 28.92 -24.91
N ARG A 259 13.96 30.21 -24.57
CA ARG A 259 13.21 30.65 -23.40
C ARG A 259 11.74 30.26 -23.46
N GLN A 260 11.12 30.32 -24.64
CA GLN A 260 9.74 29.88 -24.83
C GLN A 260 9.58 28.36 -24.63
N ARG A 261 10.52 27.55 -25.14
CA ARG A 261 10.55 26.10 -24.90
C ARG A 261 10.70 25.78 -23.42
N PHE A 262 11.62 26.46 -22.73
CA PHE A 262 11.78 26.32 -21.28
C PHE A 262 10.48 26.67 -20.52
N ARG A 263 9.80 27.76 -20.86
CA ARG A 263 8.51 28.13 -20.26
C ARG A 263 7.45 27.06 -20.46
N GLY A 264 7.32 26.55 -21.68
CA GLY A 264 6.41 25.45 -21.99
C GLY A 264 6.73 24.20 -21.16
N ALA A 265 8.01 23.83 -21.07
CA ALA A 265 8.46 22.71 -20.26
C ALA A 265 8.16 22.90 -18.77
N LEU A 266 8.41 24.10 -18.23
CA LEU A 266 8.16 24.44 -16.82
C LEU A 266 6.67 24.39 -16.48
N LEU A 267 5.80 24.94 -17.34
CA LEU A 267 4.34 24.88 -17.17
C LEU A 267 3.84 23.43 -17.24
N ALA A 268 4.34 22.63 -18.19
CA ALA A 268 4.04 21.21 -18.26
C ALA A 268 4.51 20.46 -16.99
N GLY A 269 5.69 20.80 -16.47
CA GLY A 269 6.21 20.27 -15.20
C GLY A 269 5.32 20.59 -14.00
N ALA A 270 4.83 21.82 -13.90
CA ALA A 270 3.90 22.22 -12.85
C ALA A 270 2.55 21.47 -12.93
N ALA A 271 2.04 21.24 -14.14
CA ALA A 271 0.85 20.42 -14.36
C ALA A 271 1.09 18.95 -13.94
N LEU A 272 2.20 18.34 -14.36
CA LEU A 272 2.59 16.97 -13.99
C LEU A 272 2.72 16.80 -12.47
N VAL A 273 3.39 17.74 -11.80
CA VAL A 273 3.51 17.77 -10.34
C VAL A 273 2.14 17.83 -9.68
N SER A 274 1.24 18.68 -10.17
CA SER A 274 -0.11 18.84 -9.62
C SER A 274 -0.95 17.57 -9.76
N ILE A 275 -0.92 16.93 -10.93
CA ILE A 275 -1.64 15.66 -11.18
C ILE A 275 -1.03 14.53 -10.32
N THR A 276 0.29 14.47 -10.21
CA THR A 276 0.97 13.48 -9.35
C THR A 276 0.61 13.67 -7.87
N GLY A 277 0.57 14.93 -7.40
CA GLY A 277 0.17 15.28 -6.05
C GLY A 277 -1.28 14.94 -5.75
N PHE A 278 -2.19 15.14 -6.72
CA PHE A 278 -3.58 14.69 -6.62
C PHE A 278 -3.68 13.17 -6.42
N LEU A 279 -2.99 12.39 -7.26
CA LEU A 279 -2.97 10.93 -7.11
C LEU A 279 -2.35 10.47 -5.79
N GLY A 280 -1.31 11.17 -5.32
CA GLY A 280 -0.70 10.92 -4.01
C GLY A 280 -1.66 11.15 -2.86
N SER A 281 -2.46 12.21 -2.93
CA SER A 281 -3.52 12.50 -1.95
C SER A 281 -4.67 11.49 -2.06
N ALA A 282 -5.03 11.07 -3.28
CA ALA A 282 -6.07 10.07 -3.51
C ALA A 282 -5.74 8.68 -2.93
N LEU A 283 -4.45 8.33 -2.77
CA LEU A 283 -4.05 7.11 -2.06
C LEU A 283 -4.45 7.13 -0.58
N ILE A 284 -4.48 8.32 0.03
CA ILE A 284 -4.78 8.50 1.45
C ILE A 284 -6.29 8.75 1.65
N TYR A 285 -6.85 9.65 0.84
CA TYR A 285 -8.20 10.18 1.03
C TYR A 285 -9.24 9.59 0.05
N GLY A 286 -8.83 8.86 -0.99
CA GLY A 286 -9.69 8.36 -2.06
C GLY A 286 -9.81 9.31 -3.26
N LEU A 287 -10.37 8.85 -4.39
CA LEU A 287 -10.52 9.69 -5.59
C LEU A 287 -11.47 10.87 -5.37
N ASP A 288 -12.52 10.67 -4.58
CA ASP A 288 -13.57 11.68 -4.34
C ASP A 288 -13.25 12.65 -3.20
N HIS A 289 -11.97 12.81 -2.83
CA HIS A 289 -11.57 13.61 -1.67
C HIS A 289 -11.83 15.12 -1.79
N TYR A 290 -12.23 15.61 -2.98
CA TYR A 290 -12.69 16.98 -3.22
C TYR A 290 -14.17 17.05 -3.63
N ALA A 291 -14.90 15.92 -3.64
CA ALA A 291 -16.33 15.95 -3.89
C ALA A 291 -17.00 16.71 -2.74
N LEU A 292 -17.87 17.67 -3.08
CA LEU A 292 -18.54 18.51 -2.08
C LEU A 292 -19.73 17.80 -1.40
N TRP A 293 -20.14 16.63 -1.88
CA TRP A 293 -21.25 15.81 -1.37
C TRP A 293 -21.25 14.44 -2.07
#